data_AF-A0A562KCX5-F1
#
_entry.id   AF-A0A562KCX5-F1
#
_cell.length_a   1.000
_cell.length_b   1.000
_cell.length_c   1.000
_cell.angle_alpha   90.00
_cell.angle_beta   90.00
_cell.angle_gamma   90.00
#
_symmetry.space_group_name_H-M   'P 1'
#
loop_
_entity.id
_entity.type
_entity.pdbx_description
1 polymer ?
#
loop_
_entity_poly.entity_id
_entity_poly.type
_entity_poly.pdbx_seq_one_letter_code
_entity_poly.pdbx_strand_id
1 'polypeptide(L)'
;MFPSYDDPIEKRIKRFNFDPALANKIKSTKRCFVLGMGPSLEKIDPAGLGDEFVIGTNFILRTDFKPDVICVVDNRRFDYENWSKSDVKVITVKQISERRGEQMNDINHYADVDYIDYNTGLQTSVLKISDFDNRFATVNFSGSVITDLVIPFACYLGMKEIYVLGLDGAVASFPSTHITGHEANYQAALPSRLFHLHEKSAQLAARRNVKVFNASPGGVVAALEKVSLERVKPNAVRKAYDGVVDGRFIVVDGHITKVEAVDGGYRIVHERSRKVIRHKNGRVIFDIDDGSAAFKADSTFSVEPSFVRRDWVCFLSTNAKGRYITALDELGGYRLKPYAEIFSAYFSSFKLFEDWDSAVERAEHMKALKNLDKIRQSIGTAMVADDKR
;
A
#
# COMPACT_ATOMS: atom_id res chain seq x y z
N MET A 1 18.81 32.28 -2.48
CA MET A 1 19.36 30.91 -2.63
C MET A 1 18.68 30.01 -1.59
N PHE A 2 18.17 28.83 -1.97
CA PHE A 2 17.54 27.93 -1.00
C PHE A 2 18.55 27.34 -0.02
N PRO A 3 18.16 27.08 1.25
CA PRO A 3 19.03 26.43 2.21
C PRO A 3 19.36 24.99 1.76
N SER A 4 20.58 24.53 2.07
CA SER A 4 21.01 23.18 1.72
C SER A 4 20.61 22.14 2.77
N TYR A 5 20.86 20.85 2.53
CA TYR A 5 20.66 19.80 3.56
C TYR A 5 21.60 19.94 4.77
N ASP A 6 22.64 20.75 4.65
CA ASP A 6 23.60 21.01 5.74
C ASP A 6 23.17 22.20 6.60
N ASP A 7 22.23 23.03 6.10
CA ASP A 7 21.66 24.12 6.87
C ASP A 7 20.75 23.60 8.00
N PRO A 8 20.61 24.35 9.12
CA PRO A 8 19.69 24.03 10.20
C PRO A 8 18.26 23.79 9.69
N ILE A 9 17.58 22.80 10.29
CA ILE A 9 16.22 22.40 9.90
C ILE A 9 15.24 23.58 9.92
N GLU A 10 15.43 24.55 10.82
CA GLU A 10 14.63 25.77 10.92
C GLU A 10 14.66 26.60 9.64
N LYS A 11 15.84 26.73 9.01
CA LYS A 11 15.96 27.46 7.73
C LYS A 11 15.24 26.69 6.62
N ARG A 12 15.39 25.36 6.59
CA ARG A 12 14.77 24.49 5.58
C ARG A 12 13.25 24.47 5.70
N ILE A 13 12.71 24.39 6.92
CA ILE A 13 11.28 24.47 7.19
C ILE A 13 10.71 25.83 6.81
N LYS A 14 11.41 26.93 7.15
CA LYS A 14 10.97 28.29 6.83
C LYS A 14 10.72 28.49 5.33
N ARG A 15 11.46 27.78 4.47
CA ARG A 15 11.28 27.79 3.01
C ARG A 15 9.84 27.44 2.57
N PHE A 16 9.17 26.54 3.28
CA PHE A 16 7.85 26.06 2.90
C PHE A 16 6.70 26.89 3.49
N ASN A 17 7.00 27.84 4.38
CA ASN A 17 6.00 28.62 5.08
C ASN A 17 4.91 27.72 5.72
N PHE A 18 5.35 26.69 6.47
CA PHE A 18 4.45 25.90 7.30
C PHE A 18 3.95 26.75 8.48
N ASP A 19 2.72 26.49 8.93
CA ASP A 19 2.24 27.08 10.17
C ASP A 19 3.11 26.62 11.37
N PRO A 20 3.10 27.36 12.49
CA PRO A 20 3.94 27.05 13.65
C PRO A 20 3.70 25.66 14.25
N ALA A 21 2.47 25.14 14.21
CA ALA A 21 2.15 23.85 14.79
C ALA A 21 2.78 22.72 13.95
N LEU A 22 2.59 22.75 12.63
CA LEU A 22 3.22 21.81 11.71
C LEU A 22 4.74 21.92 11.74
N ALA A 23 5.29 23.14 11.74
CA ALA A 23 6.73 23.35 11.86
C ALA A 23 7.31 22.72 13.13
N ASN A 24 6.62 22.86 14.28
CA ASN A 24 7.02 22.24 15.54
C ASN A 24 6.90 20.71 15.48
N LYS A 25 5.82 20.17 14.91
CA LYS A 25 5.63 18.73 14.70
C LYS A 25 6.79 18.13 13.91
N ILE A 26 7.15 18.73 12.77
CA ILE A 26 8.27 18.29 11.93
C ILE A 26 9.61 18.32 12.69
N LYS A 27 9.89 19.39 13.46
CA LYS A 27 11.14 19.50 14.25
C LYS A 27 11.22 18.48 15.38
N SER A 28 10.07 18.08 15.94
CA SER A 28 9.98 17.18 17.10
C SER A 28 10.21 15.70 16.76
N THR A 29 10.15 15.33 15.48
CA THR A 29 10.30 13.95 15.03
C THR A 29 11.53 13.76 14.15
N LYS A 30 11.98 12.51 14.04
CA LYS A 30 12.98 12.06 13.07
C LYS A 30 12.40 11.05 12.08
N ARG A 31 11.10 10.82 12.10
CA ARG A 31 10.44 9.90 11.18
C ARG A 31 9.19 10.49 10.59
N CYS A 32 8.81 9.99 9.42
CA CYS A 32 7.52 10.30 8.81
C CYS A 32 6.85 9.05 8.26
N PHE A 33 5.54 9.14 8.10
CA PHE A 33 4.73 8.15 7.41
C PHE A 33 4.27 8.73 6.07
N VAL A 34 4.38 7.94 5.01
CA VAL A 34 3.97 8.32 3.65
C VAL A 34 2.76 7.51 3.25
N LEU A 35 1.69 8.19 2.86
CA LEU A 35 0.49 7.57 2.31
C LEU A 35 0.63 7.55 0.79
N GLY A 36 0.89 6.37 0.23
CA GLY A 36 0.80 6.10 -1.21
C GLY A 36 -0.65 6.21 -1.66
N MET A 37 -1.21 5.15 -2.23
CA MET A 37 -2.65 5.06 -2.49
C MET A 37 -3.14 3.61 -2.54
N GLY A 38 -2.29 2.63 -2.23
CA GLY A 38 -2.61 1.21 -2.37
C GLY A 38 -3.79 0.80 -1.48
N PRO A 39 -4.57 -0.22 -1.89
CA PRO A 39 -5.70 -0.72 -1.12
C PRO A 39 -5.39 -1.08 0.33
N SER A 40 -4.16 -1.50 0.65
CA SER A 40 -3.73 -1.87 2.00
C SER A 40 -3.98 -0.79 3.03
N LEU A 41 -4.10 0.48 2.62
CA LEU A 41 -4.50 1.57 3.48
C LEU A 41 -5.85 1.32 4.20
N GLU A 42 -6.73 0.45 3.69
CA GLU A 42 -7.96 0.08 4.41
C GLU A 42 -7.70 -0.66 5.73
N LYS A 43 -6.53 -1.28 5.88
CA LYS A 43 -6.10 -1.93 7.13
C LYS A 43 -5.55 -0.94 8.15
N ILE A 44 -5.47 0.34 7.80
CA ILE A 44 -4.83 1.37 8.61
C ILE A 44 -5.90 2.29 9.20
N ASP A 45 -5.79 2.57 10.50
CA ASP A 45 -6.61 3.55 11.18
C ASP A 45 -5.95 4.93 11.06
N PRO A 46 -6.58 5.91 10.36
CA PRO A 46 -6.04 7.26 10.26
C PRO A 46 -5.78 7.92 11.61
N ALA A 47 -6.61 7.66 12.63
CA ALA A 47 -6.46 8.26 13.94
C ALA A 47 -5.14 7.83 14.61
N GLY A 48 -4.70 6.60 14.36
CA GLY A 48 -3.46 6.06 14.88
C GLY A 48 -2.20 6.70 14.29
N LEU A 49 -2.30 7.59 13.31
CA LEU A 49 -1.19 8.37 12.74
C LEU A 49 -1.18 9.84 13.17
N GLY A 50 -2.15 10.30 13.97
CA GLY A 50 -2.36 11.74 14.24
C GLY A 50 -1.20 12.45 14.93
N ASP A 51 -0.39 11.72 15.71
CA ASP A 51 0.80 12.20 16.42
C ASP A 51 2.08 12.14 15.56
N GLU A 52 2.04 11.54 14.36
CA GLU A 52 3.20 11.42 13.46
C GLU A 52 3.17 12.48 12.37
N PHE A 53 4.33 12.85 11.81
CA PHE A 53 4.36 13.63 10.58
C PHE A 53 3.96 12.76 9.38
N VAL A 54 2.82 13.08 8.75
CA VAL A 54 2.21 12.29 7.69
C VAL A 54 2.25 13.05 6.36
N ILE A 55 2.87 12.45 5.35
CA ILE A 55 2.91 12.96 3.98
C ILE A 55 1.91 12.19 3.14
N GLY A 56 0.89 12.88 2.66
CA GLY A 56 -0.09 12.39 1.71
C GLY A 56 0.42 12.45 0.27
N THR A 57 -0.15 11.65 -0.62
CA THR A 57 0.14 11.74 -2.06
C THR A 57 -1.14 11.83 -2.90
N ASN A 58 -1.08 12.58 -4.01
CA ASN A 58 -2.14 12.63 -5.02
C ASN A 58 -3.55 12.87 -4.42
N PHE A 59 -4.47 11.92 -4.65
CA PHE A 59 -5.89 11.96 -4.29
C PHE A 59 -6.19 11.48 -2.88
N ILE A 60 -5.20 11.45 -1.97
CA ILE A 60 -5.39 10.90 -0.64
C ILE A 60 -6.52 11.58 0.16
N LEU A 61 -6.84 12.85 -0.13
CA LEU A 61 -7.97 13.55 0.51
C LEU A 61 -9.35 13.06 0.09
N ARG A 62 -9.44 12.13 -0.88
CA ARG A 62 -10.68 11.40 -1.18
C ARG A 62 -10.96 10.26 -0.18
N THR A 63 -10.11 10.12 0.83
CA THR A 63 -10.21 9.12 1.90
C THR A 63 -10.41 9.80 3.24
N ASP A 64 -10.47 9.04 4.32
CA ASP A 64 -10.53 9.56 5.69
C ASP A 64 -9.16 9.94 6.28
N PHE A 65 -8.08 9.77 5.52
CA PHE A 65 -6.75 10.21 5.94
C PHE A 65 -6.61 11.74 5.94
N LYS A 66 -5.99 12.26 6.99
CA LYS A 66 -5.68 13.68 7.17
C LYS A 66 -4.16 13.86 7.23
N PRO A 67 -3.48 13.95 6.08
CA PRO A 67 -2.04 14.18 6.07
C PRO A 67 -1.72 15.61 6.53
N ASP A 68 -0.50 15.83 7.01
CA ASP A 68 -0.01 17.16 7.35
C ASP A 68 0.35 17.98 6.10
N VAL A 69 0.81 17.28 5.05
CA VAL A 69 1.15 17.85 3.74
C VAL A 69 0.81 16.86 2.63
N ILE A 70 0.57 17.35 1.42
CA ILE A 70 0.33 16.50 0.24
C ILE A 70 1.40 16.76 -0.81
N CYS A 71 2.01 15.71 -1.34
CA CYS A 71 2.92 15.80 -2.46
C CYS A 71 2.23 15.42 -3.78
N VAL A 72 2.43 16.23 -4.82
CA VAL A 72 1.97 15.93 -6.19
C VAL A 72 3.00 16.36 -7.24
N VAL A 73 3.21 15.51 -8.26
CA VAL A 73 4.15 15.80 -9.37
C VAL A 73 3.57 15.48 -10.76
N ASP A 74 2.37 14.93 -10.82
CA ASP A 74 1.68 14.68 -12.08
C ASP A 74 0.46 15.60 -12.17
N ASN A 75 0.39 16.39 -13.24
CA ASN A 75 -0.72 17.30 -13.48
C ASN A 75 -2.08 16.58 -13.54
N ARG A 76 -2.12 15.30 -13.91
CA ARG A 76 -3.34 14.47 -13.93
C ARG A 76 -3.84 14.11 -12.53
N ARG A 77 -3.01 14.34 -11.51
CA ARG A 77 -3.31 14.07 -10.08
C ARG A 77 -3.74 15.33 -9.32
N PHE A 78 -3.97 16.43 -10.04
CA PHE A 78 -4.45 17.68 -9.47
C PHE A 78 -5.90 17.54 -8.98
N ASP A 79 -6.16 17.83 -7.70
CA ASP A 79 -7.43 17.56 -7.02
C ASP A 79 -8.02 18.81 -6.35
N TYR A 80 -8.25 19.84 -7.16
CA TYR A 80 -8.71 21.16 -6.70
C TYR A 80 -9.92 21.07 -5.77
N GLU A 81 -10.91 20.24 -6.08
CA GLU A 81 -12.17 20.15 -5.32
C GLU A 81 -11.96 19.75 -3.85
N ASN A 82 -10.95 18.93 -3.56
CA ASN A 82 -10.63 18.52 -2.19
C ASN A 82 -9.61 19.48 -1.57
N TRP A 83 -8.63 19.96 -2.35
CA TRP A 83 -7.56 20.81 -1.82
C TRP A 83 -8.05 22.21 -1.44
N SER A 84 -8.93 22.82 -2.24
CA SER A 84 -9.57 24.12 -1.96
C SER A 84 -10.47 24.13 -0.72
N LYS A 85 -10.89 22.95 -0.25
CA LYS A 85 -11.72 22.78 0.95
C LYS A 85 -10.90 22.35 2.17
N SER A 86 -9.57 22.33 2.04
CA SER A 86 -8.66 21.88 3.08
C SER A 86 -7.58 22.93 3.35
N ASP A 87 -7.12 23.02 4.59
CA ASP A 87 -5.97 23.85 4.94
C ASP A 87 -4.62 23.15 4.71
N VAL A 88 -4.64 21.91 4.19
CA VAL A 88 -3.45 21.08 4.01
C VAL A 88 -2.51 21.73 3.00
N LYS A 89 -1.23 21.82 3.39
CA LYS A 89 -0.19 22.35 2.51
C LYS A 89 0.09 21.39 1.37
N VAL A 90 -0.08 21.85 0.13
CA VAL A 90 0.28 21.10 -1.07
C VAL A 90 1.72 21.42 -1.48
N ILE A 91 2.59 20.44 -1.46
CA ILE A 91 3.95 20.50 -2.01
C ILE A 91 3.91 19.97 -3.44
N THR A 92 4.21 20.83 -4.40
CA THR A 92 4.15 20.52 -5.82
C THR A 92 5.37 21.09 -6.54
N VAL A 93 5.42 20.91 -7.85
CA VAL A 93 6.46 21.46 -8.72
C VAL A 93 5.97 22.68 -9.48
N LYS A 94 6.89 23.58 -9.80
CA LYS A 94 6.64 24.86 -10.48
C LYS A 94 5.81 24.69 -11.74
N GLN A 95 6.14 23.68 -12.54
CA GLN A 95 5.42 23.37 -13.77
C GLN A 95 3.92 23.09 -13.56
N ILE A 96 3.53 22.41 -12.48
CA ILE A 96 2.10 22.19 -12.18
C ILE A 96 1.46 23.49 -11.72
N SER A 97 2.17 24.24 -10.87
CA SER A 97 1.68 25.54 -10.39
C SER A 97 1.38 26.49 -11.54
N GLU A 98 2.31 26.61 -12.48
CA GLU A 98 2.18 27.44 -13.67
C GLU A 98 1.07 26.94 -14.60
N ARG A 99 0.97 25.63 -14.81
CA ARG A 99 -0.08 25.04 -15.66
C ARG A 99 -1.49 25.17 -15.08
N ARG A 100 -1.62 25.19 -13.75
CA ARG A 100 -2.90 25.29 -13.05
C ARG A 100 -3.28 26.73 -12.68
N GLY A 101 -2.35 27.67 -12.80
CA GLY A 101 -2.61 29.11 -12.76
C GLY A 101 -3.43 29.53 -11.54
N GLU A 102 -4.56 30.18 -11.80
CA GLU A 102 -5.48 30.70 -10.77
C GLU A 102 -5.91 29.65 -9.74
N GLN A 103 -6.12 28.40 -10.16
CA GLN A 103 -6.52 27.32 -9.23
C GLN A 103 -5.49 27.08 -8.12
N MET A 104 -4.21 27.40 -8.38
CA MET A 104 -3.16 27.29 -7.38
C MET A 104 -3.17 28.47 -6.41
N ASN A 105 -3.56 29.67 -6.86
CA ASN A 105 -3.67 30.84 -5.99
C ASN A 105 -4.72 30.66 -4.89
N ASP A 106 -5.74 29.84 -5.14
CA ASP A 106 -6.82 29.54 -4.20
C ASP A 106 -6.46 28.46 -3.16
N ILE A 107 -5.33 27.77 -3.32
CA ILE A 107 -4.94 26.67 -2.42
C ILE A 107 -3.63 26.98 -1.68
N ASN A 108 -3.52 26.50 -0.44
CA ASN A 108 -2.29 26.60 0.34
C ASN A 108 -1.21 25.68 -0.25
N HIS A 109 -0.25 26.21 -1.01
CA HIS A 109 0.75 25.40 -1.70
C HIS A 109 2.18 25.94 -1.62
N TYR A 110 3.13 25.10 -2.02
CA TYR A 110 4.53 25.42 -2.29
C TYR A 110 4.95 24.77 -3.60
N ALA A 111 5.42 25.57 -4.56
CA ALA A 111 5.77 25.11 -5.90
C ALA A 111 7.11 25.64 -6.42
N ASP A 112 7.94 26.22 -5.57
CA ASP A 112 9.25 26.78 -5.97
C ASP A 112 10.33 25.68 -6.00
N VAL A 113 9.98 24.61 -6.72
CA VAL A 113 10.78 23.42 -7.03
C VAL A 113 10.63 23.14 -8.52
N ASP A 114 11.73 23.16 -9.24
CA ASP A 114 11.80 22.83 -10.65
C ASP A 114 11.69 21.31 -10.87
N TYR A 115 11.10 20.92 -12.01
CA TYR A 115 10.82 19.54 -12.36
C TYR A 115 11.61 19.11 -13.59
N ILE A 116 12.27 17.96 -13.52
CA ILE A 116 13.06 17.38 -14.61
C ILE A 116 12.25 16.25 -15.27
N ASP A 117 11.71 16.53 -16.46
CA ASP A 117 10.93 15.59 -17.26
C ASP A 117 11.83 14.71 -18.15
N TYR A 118 11.67 13.39 -18.06
CA TYR A 118 12.41 12.46 -18.91
C TYR A 118 11.96 12.49 -20.39
N ASN A 119 10.73 12.93 -20.68
CA ASN A 119 10.14 12.94 -22.03
C ASN A 119 10.50 14.18 -22.84
N THR A 120 10.89 15.30 -22.22
CA THR A 120 11.13 16.58 -22.93
C THR A 120 12.59 16.83 -23.28
N GLY A 121 13.45 15.80 -23.22
CA GLY A 121 14.86 15.91 -23.62
C GLY A 121 15.79 16.58 -22.61
N LEU A 122 15.27 17.18 -21.53
CA LEU A 122 16.03 17.63 -20.37
C LEU A 122 16.29 16.43 -19.46
N GLN A 123 17.21 15.55 -19.86
CA GLN A 123 17.34 14.23 -19.28
C GLN A 123 18.03 14.23 -17.92
N THR A 124 17.34 13.78 -16.87
CA THR A 124 17.95 12.93 -15.82
C THR A 124 16.85 12.21 -15.05
N SER A 125 16.68 10.91 -15.31
CA SER A 125 15.90 10.03 -14.43
C SER A 125 16.61 9.90 -13.08
N VAL A 126 15.88 9.64 -12.00
CA VAL A 126 16.47 9.27 -10.69
C VAL A 126 17.45 8.09 -10.80
N LEU A 127 17.30 7.21 -11.80
CA LEU A 127 18.25 6.14 -12.11
C LEU A 127 19.63 6.65 -12.53
N LYS A 128 19.72 7.87 -13.08
CA LYS A 128 20.93 8.46 -13.66
C LYS A 128 21.65 9.43 -12.71
N ILE A 129 21.08 9.79 -11.57
CA ILE A 129 21.69 10.74 -10.62
C ILE A 129 22.51 10.02 -9.55
N SER A 130 23.53 10.71 -9.03
CA SER A 130 24.40 10.22 -7.95
C SER A 130 23.95 10.64 -6.55
N ASP A 131 23.24 11.76 -6.46
CA ASP A 131 22.62 12.30 -5.25
C ASP A 131 21.38 13.12 -5.63
N PHE A 132 20.45 13.36 -4.70
CA PHE A 132 19.39 14.33 -4.94
C PHE A 132 19.97 15.76 -4.97
N ASP A 133 19.19 16.74 -5.41
CA ASP A 133 19.61 18.14 -5.28
C ASP A 133 19.83 18.52 -3.80
N ASN A 134 21.05 18.98 -3.46
CA ASN A 134 21.42 19.39 -2.10
C ASN A 134 20.67 20.64 -1.61
N ARG A 135 19.90 21.32 -2.44
CA ARG A 135 19.03 22.43 -2.03
C ARG A 135 17.56 22.11 -2.25
N PHE A 136 17.24 20.92 -2.77
CA PHE A 136 15.88 20.57 -3.16
C PHE A 136 15.27 21.65 -4.07
N ALA A 137 16.08 22.23 -4.97
CA ALA A 137 15.61 23.20 -5.96
C ALA A 137 15.00 22.48 -7.16
N THR A 138 15.45 21.27 -7.43
CA THR A 138 15.00 20.39 -8.52
C THR A 138 14.62 19.01 -8.02
N VAL A 139 13.69 18.37 -8.74
CA VAL A 139 13.34 16.96 -8.57
C VAL A 139 13.32 16.21 -9.92
N ASN A 140 13.50 14.89 -9.87
CA ASN A 140 13.60 14.05 -11.05
C ASN A 140 12.35 13.20 -11.22
N PHE A 141 11.65 13.33 -12.35
CA PHE A 141 10.50 12.50 -12.62
C PHE A 141 10.89 11.12 -13.11
N SER A 142 10.25 10.12 -12.52
CA SER A 142 10.41 8.74 -12.95
C SER A 142 9.12 7.94 -12.94
N GLY A 143 8.00 8.56 -12.57
CA GLY A 143 6.65 7.99 -12.66
C GLY A 143 6.06 7.58 -11.31
N SER A 144 6.64 8.02 -10.19
CA SER A 144 6.12 7.75 -8.86
C SER A 144 6.37 8.95 -7.95
N VAL A 145 5.31 9.61 -7.49
CA VAL A 145 5.41 10.77 -6.59
C VAL A 145 6.20 10.47 -5.30
N ILE A 146 6.17 9.21 -4.85
CA ILE A 146 6.93 8.76 -3.68
C ILE A 146 8.43 8.89 -3.95
N THR A 147 8.91 8.38 -5.09
CA THR A 147 10.33 8.43 -5.46
C THR A 147 10.76 9.82 -5.92
N ASP A 148 9.86 10.51 -6.61
CA ASP A 148 10.16 11.72 -7.37
C ASP A 148 10.17 12.95 -6.47
N LEU A 149 9.28 13.02 -5.47
CA LEU A 149 9.12 14.20 -4.61
C LEU A 149 9.16 13.87 -3.13
N VAL A 150 8.43 12.85 -2.67
CA VAL A 150 8.25 12.61 -1.24
C VAL A 150 9.56 12.22 -0.54
N ILE A 151 10.30 11.24 -1.06
CA ILE A 151 11.57 10.80 -0.45
C ILE A 151 12.59 11.94 -0.41
N PRO A 152 12.89 12.65 -1.51
CA PRO A 152 13.79 13.81 -1.46
C PRO A 152 13.28 14.89 -0.49
N PHE A 153 11.99 15.21 -0.50
CA PHE A 153 11.41 16.20 0.41
C PHE A 153 11.54 15.82 1.89
N ALA A 154 11.24 14.56 2.25
CA ALA A 154 11.38 14.06 3.61
C ALA A 154 12.86 14.07 4.06
N CYS A 155 13.78 13.70 3.17
CA CYS A 155 15.21 13.84 3.44
C CYS A 155 15.55 15.33 3.71
N TYR A 156 15.02 16.26 2.90
CA TYR A 156 15.28 17.70 3.04
C TYR A 156 14.76 18.24 4.37
N LEU A 157 13.64 17.73 4.85
CA LEU A 157 13.13 18.06 6.17
C LEU A 157 13.91 17.39 7.32
N GLY A 158 14.95 16.61 7.03
CA GLY A 158 15.82 16.02 8.05
C GLY A 158 15.27 14.76 8.71
N MET A 159 14.29 14.11 8.08
CA MET A 159 13.84 12.77 8.50
C MET A 159 14.98 11.77 8.42
N LYS A 160 14.95 10.77 9.29
CA LYS A 160 15.90 9.65 9.39
C LYS A 160 15.25 8.32 9.04
N GLU A 161 13.94 8.21 9.22
CA GLU A 161 13.17 7.03 8.86
C GLU A 161 11.90 7.45 8.10
N ILE A 162 11.67 6.82 6.94
CA ILE A 162 10.51 7.06 6.10
C ILE A 162 9.74 5.75 5.99
N TYR A 163 8.52 5.70 6.51
CA TYR A 163 7.66 4.52 6.47
C TYR A 163 6.57 4.70 5.42
N VAL A 164 6.67 3.98 4.31
CA VAL A 164 5.69 4.03 3.23
C VAL A 164 4.56 3.05 3.49
N LEU A 165 3.32 3.55 3.42
CA LEU A 165 2.06 2.82 3.54
C LEU A 165 1.32 2.87 2.20
N GLY A 166 0.54 1.84 1.87
CA GLY A 166 -0.18 1.78 0.58
C GLY A 166 0.76 1.63 -0.62
N LEU A 167 1.89 0.94 -0.47
CA LEU A 167 2.84 0.59 -1.53
C LEU A 167 2.69 -0.88 -1.92
N ASP A 168 1.55 -1.20 -2.53
CA ASP A 168 1.12 -2.59 -2.69
C ASP A 168 1.59 -3.26 -3.98
N GLY A 169 1.85 -2.47 -5.02
CA GLY A 169 2.21 -2.94 -6.35
C GLY A 169 0.96 -3.23 -7.19
N ALA A 170 0.82 -2.54 -8.32
CA ALA A 170 -0.42 -2.50 -9.09
C ALA A 170 -0.90 -3.87 -9.60
N VAL A 171 0.02 -4.76 -10.00
CA VAL A 171 -0.32 -6.08 -10.54
C VAL A 171 -0.86 -7.01 -9.45
N ALA A 172 -0.29 -6.99 -8.25
CA ALA A 172 -0.73 -7.86 -7.16
C ALA A 172 -1.90 -7.30 -6.33
N SER A 173 -2.32 -6.08 -6.62
CA SER A 173 -3.47 -5.44 -5.97
C SER A 173 -4.75 -5.56 -6.80
N PHE A 174 -4.66 -6.08 -8.03
CA PHE A 174 -5.80 -6.27 -8.92
C PHE A 174 -6.96 -7.01 -8.22
N PRO A 175 -8.23 -6.59 -8.40
CA PRO A 175 -8.72 -5.59 -9.36
C PRO A 175 -8.57 -4.13 -8.92
N SER A 176 -8.27 -3.85 -7.65
CA SER A 176 -8.16 -2.47 -7.14
C SER A 176 -6.72 -2.01 -7.14
N THR A 177 -6.37 -1.02 -7.96
CA THR A 177 -5.01 -0.47 -7.94
C THR A 177 -4.82 0.57 -6.85
N HIS A 178 -5.92 1.16 -6.35
CA HIS A 178 -5.93 2.19 -5.32
C HIS A 178 -7.01 1.88 -4.26
N ILE A 179 -6.91 2.53 -3.09
CA ILE A 179 -7.89 2.47 -2.00
C ILE A 179 -9.27 2.97 -2.44
N THR A 180 -9.31 3.94 -3.36
CA THR A 180 -10.57 4.49 -3.92
C THR A 180 -11.11 3.66 -5.10
N GLY A 181 -10.52 2.49 -5.38
CA GLY A 181 -10.94 1.62 -6.48
C GLY A 181 -9.97 1.57 -7.66
N HIS A 182 -10.49 1.18 -8.82
CA HIS A 182 -9.73 1.08 -10.06
C HIS A 182 -9.77 2.39 -10.84
N GLU A 183 -8.62 2.82 -11.34
CA GLU A 183 -8.54 3.96 -12.25
C GLU A 183 -8.52 3.47 -13.71
N ALA A 184 -9.55 3.85 -14.49
CA ALA A 184 -9.76 3.38 -15.87
C ALA A 184 -8.58 3.63 -16.82
N ASN A 185 -7.73 4.62 -16.53
CA ASN A 185 -6.56 4.99 -17.35
C ASN A 185 -5.23 4.59 -16.71
N TYR A 186 -5.22 3.66 -15.75
CA TYR A 186 -3.99 3.22 -15.11
C TYR A 186 -3.21 2.28 -16.02
N GLN A 187 -2.30 2.84 -16.82
CA GLN A 187 -1.21 2.06 -17.40
C GLN A 187 -0.20 1.77 -16.29
N ALA A 188 -0.25 0.57 -15.73
CA ALA A 188 0.75 0.14 -14.78
C ALA A 188 2.12 0.21 -15.45
N ALA A 189 3.02 1.03 -14.90
CA ALA A 189 4.42 0.96 -15.29
C ALA A 189 4.91 -0.48 -15.02
N LEU A 190 5.81 -0.98 -15.88
CA LEU A 190 6.40 -2.30 -15.72
C LEU A 190 6.90 -2.46 -14.27
N PRO A 191 6.42 -3.46 -13.51
CA PRO A 191 6.72 -3.60 -12.09
C PRO A 191 8.23 -3.56 -11.79
N SER A 192 9.03 -4.18 -12.66
CA SER A 192 10.50 -4.17 -12.56
C SER A 192 11.08 -2.75 -12.62
N ARG A 193 10.57 -1.87 -13.48
CA ARG A 193 11.06 -0.48 -13.56
C ARG A 193 10.75 0.28 -12.27
N LEU A 194 9.51 0.18 -11.77
CA LEU A 194 9.12 0.84 -10.51
C LEU A 194 9.97 0.36 -9.32
N PHE A 195 10.31 -0.93 -9.27
CA PHE A 195 11.14 -1.47 -8.19
C PHE A 195 12.55 -0.86 -8.21
N HIS A 196 13.19 -0.79 -9.38
CA HIS A 196 14.49 -0.12 -9.50
C HIS A 196 14.43 1.37 -9.12
N LEU A 197 13.32 2.06 -9.38
CA LEU A 197 13.12 3.46 -8.97
C LEU A 197 13.06 3.60 -7.46
N HIS A 198 12.30 2.73 -6.79
CA HIS A 198 12.20 2.69 -5.33
C HIS A 198 13.55 2.35 -4.68
N GLU A 199 14.24 1.32 -5.17
CA GLU A 199 15.58 0.93 -4.70
C GLU A 199 16.58 2.07 -4.85
N LYS A 200 16.62 2.70 -6.04
CA LYS A 200 17.51 3.83 -6.29
C LYS A 200 17.21 5.01 -5.38
N SER A 201 15.94 5.36 -5.20
CA SER A 201 15.55 6.46 -4.31
C SER A 201 15.92 6.16 -2.85
N ALA A 202 15.74 4.92 -2.38
CA ALA A 202 16.18 4.49 -1.06
C ALA A 202 17.72 4.53 -0.90
N GLN A 203 18.48 4.15 -1.93
CA GLN A 203 19.95 4.28 -1.93
C GLN A 203 20.40 5.75 -1.84
N LEU A 204 19.74 6.65 -2.57
CA LEU A 204 20.02 8.09 -2.51
C LEU A 204 19.69 8.66 -1.12
N ALA A 205 18.57 8.24 -0.52
CA ALA A 205 18.22 8.58 0.86
C ALA A 205 19.25 8.05 1.87
N ALA A 206 19.74 6.82 1.68
CA ALA A 206 20.75 6.21 2.54
C ALA A 206 22.07 6.99 2.56
N ARG A 207 22.49 7.59 1.43
CA ARG A 207 23.66 8.50 1.38
C ARG A 207 23.52 9.72 2.29
N ARG A 208 22.29 10.06 2.68
CA ARG A 208 21.93 11.15 3.60
C ARG A 208 21.60 10.65 5.00
N ASN A 209 21.94 9.40 5.30
CA ASN A 209 21.63 8.71 6.55
C ASN A 209 20.12 8.66 6.83
N VAL A 210 19.34 8.39 5.78
CA VAL A 210 17.88 8.22 5.86
C VAL A 210 17.51 6.81 5.39
N LYS A 211 16.75 6.08 6.20
CA LYS A 211 16.23 4.75 5.88
C LYS A 211 14.82 4.86 5.33
N VAL A 212 14.50 4.08 4.31
CA VAL A 212 13.18 4.04 3.68
C VAL A 212 12.65 2.62 3.76
N PHE A 213 11.47 2.47 4.35
CA PHE A 213 10.83 1.18 4.62
C PHE A 213 9.47 1.09 3.93
N ASN A 214 9.10 -0.12 3.49
CA ASN A 214 7.73 -0.45 3.16
C ASN A 214 7.03 -1.01 4.41
N ALA A 215 6.17 -0.21 5.04
CA ALA A 215 5.36 -0.61 6.19
C ALA A 215 3.93 -1.02 5.80
N SER A 216 3.67 -1.21 4.49
CA SER A 216 2.33 -1.50 3.99
C SER A 216 1.79 -2.85 4.55
N PRO A 217 0.52 -2.88 4.98
CA PRO A 217 -0.25 -4.09 5.28
C PRO A 217 -0.35 -5.03 4.07
N GLY A 218 0.58 -5.98 3.96
CA GLY A 218 0.72 -6.77 2.74
C GLY A 218 1.37 -5.98 1.59
N GLY A 219 1.02 -6.32 0.35
CA GLY A 219 1.67 -5.77 -0.83
C GLY A 219 2.92 -6.56 -1.24
N VAL A 220 3.29 -6.42 -2.52
CA VAL A 220 4.35 -7.24 -3.14
C VAL A 220 5.62 -6.47 -3.46
N VAL A 221 5.65 -5.17 -3.17
CA VAL A 221 6.81 -4.32 -3.49
C VAL A 221 7.96 -4.65 -2.54
N ALA A 222 8.93 -5.40 -3.07
CA ALA A 222 10.15 -5.84 -2.36
C ALA A 222 11.33 -4.86 -2.50
N ALA A 223 11.15 -3.76 -3.24
CA ALA A 223 12.18 -2.76 -3.55
C ALA A 223 12.64 -1.94 -2.33
N LEU A 224 11.86 -1.95 -1.25
CA LEU A 224 12.18 -1.31 0.02
C LEU A 224 12.17 -2.37 1.12
N GLU A 225 12.97 -2.19 2.16
CA GLU A 225 12.96 -3.07 3.32
C GLU A 225 11.54 -3.13 3.92
N LYS A 226 10.97 -4.32 3.99
CA LYS A 226 9.61 -4.51 4.51
C LYS A 226 9.62 -4.62 6.03
N VAL A 227 8.77 -3.84 6.70
CA VAL A 227 8.64 -3.82 8.16
C VAL A 227 7.18 -3.96 8.58
N SER A 228 6.93 -4.52 9.77
CA SER A 228 5.56 -4.64 10.29
C SER A 228 5.04 -3.30 10.81
N LEU A 229 3.91 -2.82 10.28
CA LEU A 229 3.21 -1.66 10.84
C LEU A 229 2.85 -1.87 12.30
N GLU A 230 2.42 -3.09 12.66
CA GLU A 230 2.09 -3.44 14.04
C GLU A 230 3.28 -3.24 14.99
N ARG A 231 4.51 -3.39 14.51
CA ARG A 231 5.73 -3.15 15.30
C ARG A 231 6.07 -1.67 15.42
N VAL A 232 5.92 -0.90 14.34
CA VAL A 232 6.40 0.50 14.29
C VAL A 232 5.33 1.51 14.73
N LYS A 233 4.05 1.19 14.53
CA LYS A 233 2.87 1.99 14.91
C LYS A 233 1.64 1.09 15.16
N PRO A 234 1.61 0.34 16.28
CA PRO A 234 0.53 -0.62 16.57
C PRO A 234 -0.87 -0.01 16.58
N ASN A 235 -1.00 1.23 17.09
CA ASN A 235 -2.27 1.93 17.19
C ASN A 235 -2.84 2.35 15.83
N ALA A 236 -2.05 2.29 14.75
CA ALA A 236 -2.50 2.57 13.40
C ALA A 236 -3.04 1.33 12.67
N VAL A 237 -3.08 0.16 13.31
CA VAL A 237 -3.62 -1.06 12.67
C VAL A 237 -5.09 -1.24 13.04
N ARG A 238 -5.98 -1.32 12.05
CA ARG A 238 -7.39 -1.67 12.27
C ARG A 238 -7.52 -3.16 12.59
N LYS A 239 -7.96 -3.44 13.81
CA LYS A 239 -8.15 -4.82 14.31
C LYS A 239 -9.61 -5.19 14.52
N ALA A 240 -10.48 -4.24 14.86
CA ALA A 240 -11.88 -4.52 15.14
C ALA A 240 -12.72 -4.57 13.85
N TYR A 241 -13.49 -5.64 13.69
CA TYR A 241 -14.51 -5.78 12.64
C TYR A 241 -15.89 -5.94 13.30
N ASP A 242 -16.78 -4.99 13.04
CA ASP A 242 -18.08 -4.89 13.73
C ASP A 242 -19.22 -5.61 12.97
N GLY A 243 -18.93 -6.19 11.80
CA GLY A 243 -19.91 -6.87 10.96
C GLY A 243 -20.24 -8.29 11.44
N VAL A 244 -21.41 -8.80 11.03
CA VAL A 244 -21.81 -10.18 11.29
C VAL A 244 -21.04 -11.14 10.39
N VAL A 245 -20.23 -12.01 11.00
CA VAL A 245 -19.40 -13.00 10.30
C VAL A 245 -19.99 -14.40 10.37
N ASP A 246 -20.52 -14.79 11.52
CA ASP A 246 -21.04 -16.14 11.73
C ASP A 246 -22.18 -16.47 10.75
N GLY A 247 -22.13 -17.68 10.20
CA GLY A 247 -23.08 -18.17 9.21
C GLY A 247 -22.90 -17.64 7.79
N ARG A 248 -22.03 -16.65 7.56
CA ARG A 248 -21.78 -16.07 6.23
C ARG A 248 -20.93 -16.99 5.36
N PHE A 249 -21.06 -16.85 4.05
CA PHE A 249 -20.22 -17.55 3.08
C PHE A 249 -19.02 -16.71 2.67
N ILE A 250 -17.90 -17.38 2.41
CA ILE A 250 -16.74 -16.80 1.73
C ILE A 250 -16.26 -17.77 0.65
N VAL A 251 -15.50 -17.26 -0.31
CA VAL A 251 -14.86 -18.07 -1.34
C VAL A 251 -13.35 -18.12 -1.08
N VAL A 252 -12.84 -19.34 -0.87
CA VAL A 252 -11.40 -19.60 -0.72
C VAL A 252 -10.97 -20.53 -1.84
N ASP A 253 -10.04 -20.08 -2.67
CA ASP A 253 -9.46 -20.88 -3.75
C ASP A 253 -10.49 -21.38 -4.80
N GLY A 254 -11.65 -20.71 -4.92
CA GLY A 254 -12.77 -21.13 -5.77
C GLY A 254 -13.72 -22.13 -5.09
N HIS A 255 -13.49 -22.46 -3.82
CA HIS A 255 -14.40 -23.23 -2.99
C HIS A 255 -15.28 -22.31 -2.16
N ILE A 256 -16.59 -22.60 -2.15
CA ILE A 256 -17.54 -21.92 -1.27
C ILE A 256 -17.44 -22.56 0.12
N THR A 257 -17.25 -21.72 1.11
CA THR A 257 -17.05 -22.10 2.51
C THR A 257 -17.95 -21.25 3.40
N LYS A 258 -18.38 -21.82 4.52
CA LYS A 258 -19.15 -21.13 5.55
C LYS A 258 -18.26 -20.79 6.72
N VAL A 259 -18.40 -19.59 7.26
CA VAL A 259 -17.73 -19.19 8.49
C VAL A 259 -18.62 -19.58 9.66
N GLU A 260 -18.10 -20.38 10.58
CA GLU A 260 -18.85 -20.92 11.72
C GLU A 260 -18.15 -20.48 13.02
N ALA A 261 -18.90 -19.85 13.92
CA ALA A 261 -18.42 -19.46 15.24
C ALA A 261 -18.08 -20.70 16.08
N VAL A 262 -16.96 -20.63 16.79
CA VAL A 262 -16.50 -21.66 17.73
C VAL A 262 -15.93 -20.99 18.98
N ASP A 263 -15.66 -21.79 20.01
CA ASP A 263 -14.94 -21.28 21.18
C ASP A 263 -13.59 -20.68 20.77
N GLY A 264 -13.36 -19.43 21.16
CA GLY A 264 -12.15 -18.67 20.85
C GLY A 264 -12.02 -18.09 19.44
N GLY A 265 -13.02 -18.21 18.55
CA GLY A 265 -12.97 -17.56 17.24
C GLY A 265 -13.90 -18.18 16.19
N TYR A 266 -13.39 -18.35 14.98
CA TYR A 266 -14.14 -18.84 13.83
C TYR A 266 -13.42 -19.96 13.09
N ARG A 267 -14.20 -20.85 12.49
CA ARG A 267 -13.73 -21.85 11.52
C ARG A 267 -14.27 -21.54 10.14
N ILE A 268 -13.53 -21.95 9.13
CA ILE A 268 -13.95 -21.84 7.73
C ILE A 268 -14.19 -23.26 7.21
N VAL A 269 -15.44 -23.59 6.91
CA VAL A 269 -15.88 -24.96 6.62
C VAL A 269 -16.33 -25.06 5.17
N HIS A 270 -15.75 -25.99 4.43
CA HIS A 270 -16.18 -26.26 3.05
C HIS A 270 -17.61 -26.79 3.05
N GLU A 271 -18.51 -26.14 2.32
CA GLU A 271 -19.95 -26.42 2.46
C GLU A 271 -20.30 -27.87 2.16
N ARG A 272 -19.82 -28.39 1.01
CA ARG A 272 -20.18 -29.76 0.57
C ARG A 272 -19.43 -30.88 1.29
N SER A 273 -18.11 -30.76 1.42
CA SER A 273 -17.28 -31.82 1.98
C SER A 273 -17.18 -31.79 3.50
N ARG A 274 -17.63 -30.70 4.13
CA ARG A 274 -17.48 -30.41 5.56
C ARG A 274 -16.05 -30.43 6.08
N LYS A 275 -15.05 -30.44 5.20
CA LYS A 275 -13.65 -30.23 5.54
C LYS A 275 -13.44 -28.80 6.04
N VAL A 276 -12.60 -28.64 7.06
CA VAL A 276 -12.31 -27.36 7.69
C VAL A 276 -10.97 -26.85 7.20
N ILE A 277 -10.85 -25.54 6.98
CA ILE A 277 -9.56 -24.92 6.76
C ILE A 277 -8.75 -24.96 8.06
N ARG A 278 -7.55 -25.51 7.98
CA ARG A 278 -6.52 -25.40 9.02
C ARG A 278 -5.18 -25.02 8.41
N HIS A 279 -4.24 -24.58 9.24
CA HIS A 279 -2.85 -24.43 8.83
C HIS A 279 -1.97 -25.59 9.35
N LYS A 280 -0.96 -25.99 8.58
CA LYS A 280 0.06 -26.97 8.98
C LYS A 280 1.39 -26.59 8.33
N ASN A 281 2.42 -26.36 9.13
CA ASN A 281 3.74 -25.92 8.66
C ASN A 281 3.65 -24.70 7.71
N GLY A 282 2.79 -23.73 8.04
CA GLY A 282 2.57 -22.52 7.25
C GLY A 282 1.74 -22.69 5.98
N ARG A 283 1.29 -23.90 5.64
CA ARG A 283 0.35 -24.15 4.53
C ARG A 283 -1.07 -24.14 5.02
N VAL A 284 -1.98 -23.53 4.26
CA VAL A 284 -3.42 -23.54 4.53
C VAL A 284 -4.05 -24.64 3.69
N ILE A 285 -4.78 -25.56 4.32
CA ILE A 285 -5.34 -26.75 3.69
C ILE A 285 -6.77 -27.02 4.17
N PHE A 286 -7.57 -27.69 3.34
CA PHE A 286 -8.84 -28.29 3.74
C PHE A 286 -8.60 -29.69 4.30
N ASP A 287 -9.03 -29.93 5.53
CA ASP A 287 -8.79 -31.20 6.22
C ASP A 287 -10.02 -31.66 7.02
N ILE A 288 -10.08 -32.94 7.39
CA ILE A 288 -11.16 -33.51 8.18
C ILE A 288 -10.86 -33.26 9.67
N ASP A 289 -11.82 -32.73 10.41
CA ASP A 289 -11.67 -32.52 11.86
C ASP A 289 -11.57 -33.88 12.57
N ASP A 290 -10.40 -34.14 13.17
CA ASP A 290 -10.10 -35.34 13.94
C ASP A 290 -10.43 -35.20 15.44
N GLY A 291 -10.98 -34.05 15.84
CA GLY A 291 -11.34 -33.73 17.22
C GLY A 291 -10.16 -33.37 18.13
N SER A 292 -8.91 -33.46 17.64
CA SER A 292 -7.71 -33.21 18.43
C SER A 292 -7.57 -31.74 18.82
N ALA A 293 -6.91 -31.48 19.96
CA ALA A 293 -6.61 -30.11 20.39
C ALA A 293 -5.73 -29.37 19.37
N ALA A 294 -4.80 -30.08 18.70
CA ALA A 294 -3.98 -29.52 17.64
C ALA A 294 -4.84 -29.09 16.44
N PHE A 295 -5.80 -29.92 16.02
CA PHE A 295 -6.73 -29.55 14.96
C PHE A 295 -7.53 -28.32 15.32
N LYS A 296 -8.10 -28.27 16.54
CA LYS A 296 -8.83 -27.10 17.03
C LYS A 296 -7.97 -25.84 16.97
N ALA A 297 -6.77 -25.87 17.52
CA ALA A 297 -5.87 -24.72 17.52
C ALA A 297 -5.50 -24.24 16.11
N ASP A 298 -5.23 -25.17 15.18
CA ASP A 298 -4.79 -24.85 13.82
C ASP A 298 -5.93 -24.45 12.87
N SER A 299 -7.20 -24.69 13.26
CA SER A 299 -8.41 -24.37 12.48
C SER A 299 -9.17 -23.16 13.01
N THR A 300 -8.81 -22.61 14.17
CA THR A 300 -9.48 -21.45 14.75
C THR A 300 -8.77 -20.15 14.38
N PHE A 301 -9.54 -19.22 13.82
CA PHE A 301 -9.09 -17.92 13.37
C PHE A 301 -9.86 -16.78 14.04
N SER A 302 -9.17 -15.70 14.36
CA SER A 302 -9.78 -14.40 14.63
C SER A 302 -10.09 -13.69 13.32
N VAL A 303 -11.07 -12.79 13.36
CA VAL A 303 -11.49 -11.99 12.21
C VAL A 303 -11.14 -10.54 12.47
N GLU A 304 -10.59 -9.89 11.45
CA GLU A 304 -10.30 -8.46 11.45
C GLU A 304 -10.72 -7.84 10.11
N PRO A 305 -10.80 -6.49 9.98
CA PRO A 305 -11.04 -5.84 8.70
C PRO A 305 -10.00 -6.26 7.66
N SER A 306 -10.44 -6.37 6.42
CA SER A 306 -9.57 -6.81 5.33
C SER A 306 -8.50 -5.78 4.95
N PHE A 307 -7.64 -6.17 4.02
CA PHE A 307 -6.59 -5.31 3.46
C PHE A 307 -7.05 -4.49 2.25
N VAL A 308 -8.30 -4.63 1.77
CA VAL A 308 -8.74 -3.96 0.53
C VAL A 308 -10.07 -3.23 0.68
N ARG A 309 -10.95 -3.70 1.56
CA ARG A 309 -12.26 -3.08 1.82
C ARG A 309 -12.70 -3.24 3.27
N ARG A 310 -13.41 -2.24 3.80
CA ARG A 310 -13.90 -2.23 5.18
C ARG A 310 -14.98 -3.27 5.45
N ASP A 311 -15.82 -3.57 4.45
CA ASP A 311 -16.91 -4.53 4.56
C ASP A 311 -16.44 -5.99 4.40
N TRP A 312 -15.17 -6.21 4.05
CA TRP A 312 -14.57 -7.54 3.90
C TRP A 312 -13.73 -7.89 5.14
N VAL A 313 -13.38 -9.16 5.26
CA VAL A 313 -12.61 -9.68 6.40
C VAL A 313 -11.27 -10.26 5.98
N CYS A 314 -10.34 -10.35 6.93
CA CYS A 314 -9.19 -11.24 6.86
C CYS A 314 -9.17 -12.17 8.09
N PHE A 315 -8.46 -13.29 7.98
CA PHE A 315 -8.42 -14.32 9.02
C PHE A 315 -7.01 -14.41 9.62
N LEU A 316 -6.91 -14.11 10.92
CA LEU A 316 -5.70 -14.16 11.72
C LEU A 316 -5.68 -15.47 12.52
N SER A 317 -4.57 -16.21 12.49
CA SER A 317 -4.46 -17.43 13.29
C SER A 317 -4.41 -17.12 14.79
N THR A 318 -5.18 -17.88 15.57
CA THR A 318 -5.21 -17.77 17.04
C THR A 318 -3.98 -18.37 17.71
N ASN A 319 -3.38 -19.42 17.14
CA ASN A 319 -2.22 -20.12 17.70
C ASN A 319 -0.89 -19.77 17.02
N ALA A 320 -0.90 -19.16 15.83
CA ALA A 320 0.28 -18.64 15.16
C ALA A 320 0.23 -17.10 15.07
N LYS A 321 0.66 -16.46 16.17
CA LYS A 321 0.52 -15.02 16.41
C LYS A 321 0.99 -14.16 15.22
N GLY A 322 0.16 -13.19 14.87
CA GLY A 322 0.45 -12.18 13.86
C GLY A 322 0.46 -12.71 12.42
N ARG A 323 -0.02 -13.95 12.17
CA ARG A 323 -0.04 -14.54 10.83
C ARG A 323 -1.44 -14.74 10.28
N TYR A 324 -1.61 -14.33 9.02
CA TYR A 324 -2.89 -14.29 8.33
C TYR A 324 -2.97 -15.39 7.26
N ILE A 325 -4.19 -15.82 6.94
CA ILE A 325 -4.46 -16.57 5.72
C ILE A 325 -4.26 -15.62 4.53
N THR A 326 -3.26 -15.91 3.70
CA THR A 326 -2.83 -15.03 2.60
C THR A 326 -2.45 -15.83 1.35
N ALA A 327 -2.46 -15.19 0.19
CA ALA A 327 -1.79 -15.70 -1.00
C ALA A 327 -1.08 -14.57 -1.74
N LEU A 328 -0.13 -14.93 -2.61
CA LEU A 328 0.53 -13.96 -3.50
C LEU A 328 -0.37 -13.62 -4.69
N ASP A 329 -1.01 -14.64 -5.23
CA ASP A 329 -1.85 -14.64 -6.42
C ASP A 329 -2.82 -15.83 -6.35
N GLU A 330 -3.63 -16.02 -7.37
CA GLU A 330 -4.58 -17.11 -7.51
C GLU A 330 -3.95 -18.50 -7.71
N LEU A 331 -2.64 -18.61 -7.96
CA LEU A 331 -1.96 -19.88 -8.26
C LEU A 331 -1.12 -20.41 -7.10
N GLY A 332 -0.51 -19.53 -6.30
CA GLY A 332 0.45 -19.89 -5.24
C GLY A 332 -0.14 -20.69 -4.07
N GLY A 333 -1.48 -20.75 -4.01
CA GLY A 333 -2.25 -21.34 -2.92
C GLY A 333 -2.07 -20.57 -1.61
N TYR A 334 -3.02 -20.76 -0.69
CA TYR A 334 -3.01 -20.02 0.56
C TYR A 334 -1.91 -20.50 1.52
N ARG A 335 -1.34 -19.55 2.25
CA ARG A 335 -0.25 -19.69 3.23
C ARG A 335 -0.54 -18.85 4.47
N LEU A 336 0.12 -19.20 5.56
CA LEU A 336 0.04 -18.45 6.81
C LEU A 336 1.26 -17.54 6.97
N LYS A 337 1.09 -16.24 6.72
CA LYS A 337 2.18 -15.26 6.68
C LYS A 337 1.96 -14.07 7.61
N PRO A 338 3.03 -13.53 8.23
CA PRO A 338 2.94 -12.30 9.00
C PRO A 338 2.91 -11.06 8.11
N TYR A 339 2.50 -9.94 8.72
CA TYR A 339 2.38 -8.61 8.09
C TYR A 339 3.65 -8.13 7.36
N ALA A 340 4.82 -8.51 7.87
CA ALA A 340 6.12 -8.11 7.34
C ALA A 340 6.55 -8.93 6.10
N GLU A 341 5.80 -9.95 5.70
CA GLU A 341 6.11 -10.75 4.51
C GLU A 341 5.32 -10.28 3.28
N ILE A 342 5.78 -10.73 2.11
CA ILE A 342 5.18 -10.43 0.80
C ILE A 342 3.92 -11.28 0.59
N PHE A 343 2.79 -10.62 0.36
CA PHE A 343 1.51 -11.23 -0.04
C PHE A 343 0.60 -10.19 -0.72
N SER A 344 -0.40 -10.65 -1.47
CA SER A 344 -1.41 -9.76 -2.08
C SER A 344 -2.44 -9.32 -1.04
N ALA A 345 -2.68 -8.02 -0.95
CA ALA A 345 -3.77 -7.48 -0.13
C ALA A 345 -5.13 -8.08 -0.55
N TYR A 346 -5.37 -8.21 -1.86
CA TYR A 346 -6.63 -8.73 -2.40
C TYR A 346 -6.84 -10.21 -2.12
N PHE A 347 -5.86 -11.07 -2.41
CA PHE A 347 -5.95 -12.50 -2.11
C PHE A 347 -5.73 -12.82 -0.62
N SER A 348 -5.72 -11.81 0.24
CA SER A 348 -5.74 -11.95 1.70
C SER A 348 -7.00 -11.30 2.31
N SER A 349 -7.94 -10.91 1.46
CA SER A 349 -9.19 -10.24 1.81
C SER A 349 -10.38 -11.04 1.27
N PHE A 350 -11.34 -11.36 2.14
CA PHE A 350 -12.45 -12.24 1.85
C PHE A 350 -13.77 -11.48 1.97
N LYS A 351 -14.53 -11.42 0.86
CA LYS A 351 -15.90 -10.91 0.87
C LYS A 351 -16.80 -11.88 1.63
N LEU A 352 -17.61 -11.34 2.54
CA LEU A 352 -18.70 -12.07 3.17
C LEU A 352 -19.93 -12.01 2.25
N PHE A 353 -20.57 -13.16 2.05
CA PHE A 353 -21.81 -13.30 1.31
C PHE A 353 -22.91 -13.78 2.24
N GLU A 354 -24.10 -13.22 2.08
CA GLU A 354 -25.27 -13.56 2.89
C GLU A 354 -25.85 -14.91 2.47
N ASP A 355 -25.87 -15.14 1.17
CA ASP A 355 -26.50 -16.28 0.53
C ASP A 355 -25.51 -17.07 -0.35
N TRP A 356 -25.93 -18.28 -0.69
CA TRP A 356 -25.15 -19.22 -1.49
C TRP A 356 -24.94 -18.72 -2.92
N ASP A 357 -25.98 -18.20 -3.56
CA ASP A 357 -25.97 -17.87 -5.00
C ASP A 357 -24.97 -16.74 -5.28
N SER A 358 -24.94 -15.72 -4.43
CA SER A 358 -23.94 -14.65 -4.47
C SER A 358 -22.50 -15.17 -4.31
N ALA A 359 -22.30 -16.21 -3.50
CA ALA A 359 -20.99 -16.84 -3.34
C ALA A 359 -20.59 -17.68 -4.57
N VAL A 360 -21.56 -18.26 -5.29
CA VAL A 360 -21.31 -19.01 -6.53
C VAL A 360 -20.69 -18.11 -7.60
N GLU A 361 -21.27 -16.93 -7.84
CA GLU A 361 -20.75 -15.99 -8.84
C GLU A 361 -19.27 -15.64 -8.57
N ARG A 362 -18.93 -15.39 -7.30
CA ARG A 362 -17.55 -15.14 -6.87
C ARG A 362 -16.64 -16.35 -7.09
N ALA A 363 -17.12 -17.55 -6.79
CA ALA A 363 -16.36 -18.78 -6.97
C ALA A 363 -16.07 -19.06 -8.46
N GLU A 364 -17.05 -18.81 -9.33
CA GLU A 364 -16.90 -18.92 -10.78
C GLU A 364 -15.90 -17.90 -11.32
N HIS A 365 -16.00 -16.65 -10.88
CA HIS A 365 -15.02 -15.62 -11.25
C HIS A 365 -13.59 -15.99 -10.82
N MET A 366 -13.39 -16.47 -9.58
CA MET A 366 -12.06 -16.93 -9.14
C MET A 366 -11.53 -18.11 -9.96
N LYS A 367 -12.39 -19.05 -10.36
CA LYS A 367 -12.01 -20.16 -11.25
C LYS A 367 -11.66 -19.66 -12.65
N ALA A 368 -12.40 -18.69 -13.17
CA ALA A 368 -12.14 -18.08 -14.47
C ALA A 368 -10.78 -17.35 -14.49
N LEU A 369 -10.44 -16.58 -13.45
CA LEU A 369 -9.14 -15.93 -13.29
C LEU A 369 -8.00 -16.96 -13.33
N LYS A 370 -8.10 -18.03 -12.53
CA LYS A 370 -7.12 -19.14 -12.56
C LYS A 370 -6.97 -19.76 -13.95
N ASN A 371 -8.05 -19.91 -14.69
CA ASN A 371 -8.01 -20.51 -16.03
C ASN A 371 -7.33 -19.56 -17.03
N LEU A 372 -7.66 -18.26 -17.00
CA LEU A 372 -7.02 -17.26 -17.85
C LEU A 372 -5.51 -17.19 -17.60
N ASP A 373 -5.09 -17.22 -16.34
CA ASP A 373 -3.66 -17.11 -16.01
C ASP A 373 -2.87 -18.39 -16.37
N LYS A 374 -3.49 -19.57 -16.27
CA LYS A 374 -2.91 -20.81 -16.83
C LYS A 374 -2.72 -20.72 -18.34
N ILE A 375 -3.71 -20.20 -19.07
CA ILE A 375 -3.61 -20.01 -20.52
C ILE A 375 -2.46 -19.04 -20.82
N ARG A 376 -2.38 -17.91 -20.11
CA ARG A 376 -1.30 -16.93 -20.25
C ARG A 376 0.09 -17.54 -20.02
N GLN A 377 0.26 -18.37 -18.98
CA GLN A 377 1.52 -19.07 -18.73
C GLN A 377 1.86 -20.07 -19.83
N SER A 378 0.87 -20.82 -20.35
CA SER A 378 1.11 -21.75 -21.47
C SER A 378 1.56 -21.03 -22.74
N ILE A 379 0.95 -19.88 -23.05
CA ILE A 379 1.34 -19.05 -24.19
C ILE A 379 2.75 -18.48 -23.98
N GLY A 380 3.04 -17.93 -22.80
CA GLY A 380 4.37 -17.42 -22.49
C GLY A 380 5.46 -18.50 -22.58
N THR A 381 5.16 -19.72 -22.13
CA THR A 381 6.08 -20.87 -22.23
C THR A 381 6.29 -21.30 -23.68
N ALA A 382 5.22 -21.30 -24.49
CA ALA A 382 5.30 -21.62 -25.92
C ALA A 382 6.12 -20.56 -26.70
N MET A 383 5.94 -19.27 -26.39
CA MET A 383 6.72 -18.19 -27.02
C MET A 383 8.21 -18.27 -26.68
N VAL A 384 8.57 -18.59 -25.43
CA VAL A 384 9.97 -18.79 -25.01
C VAL A 384 10.59 -20.05 -25.64
N ALA A 385 9.79 -21.05 -25.99
CA ALA A 385 10.25 -22.25 -26.68
C ALA A 385 10.48 -22.02 -28.18
N ASP A 386 9.71 -21.13 -28.81
CA ASP A 386 9.90 -20.72 -30.21
C ASP A 386 11.11 -19.79 -30.39
N ASP A 387 11.39 -18.89 -29.43
CA ASP A 387 12.60 -18.03 -29.43
C ASP A 387 13.93 -18.82 -29.27
N LYS A 388 13.86 -20.13 -28.99
CA LYS A 388 15.01 -21.03 -28.87
C LYS A 388 15.19 -21.97 -30.06
N ARG A 389 14.38 -21.81 -31.12
CA ARG A 389 14.56 -22.45 -32.43
C ARG A 389 15.09 -21.43 -33.42
#